data_AF-A0A3M1KUT0-F1
#
_entry.id   AF-A0A3M1KUT0-F1
#
_cell.length_a   1.000
_cell.length_b   1.000
_cell.length_c   1.000
_cell.angle_alpha   90.00
_cell.angle_beta   90.00
_cell.angle_gamma   90.00
#
_symmetry.space_group_name_H-M   'P 1'
#
loop_
_entity.id
_entity.type
_entity.pdbx_description
1 polymer ?
#
loop_
_entity_poly.entity_id
_entity_poly.type
_entity_poly.pdbx_seq_one_letter_code
_entity_poly.pdbx_strand_id
1 'polypeptide(L)'
;MSERGQTLPLIEALERLRWPEALEAYSGLTGQPLLAIDLRDGAPRAGAEAIEQLRRVLSEVPCPTIGLSGQNLDDSARALLASFDVIVTDENEAAAVVDRVRARPQAAAALVQLLRLGEVLDVHEGLIAESLTYSMLQSGPEFAGWLASRERRPAAAVAQEDAVLAERDGRVLRLTLNRPERRNAFSVSMRDRLAELLAAAVADDSVEEIVLCGSGPAFCSGGDLDEFGTLPDPATAHLVRSTRNVARLLAACGPRVTAEVHGACVGAGVELAAFARRVLARGDATFELPEVGMGLVPGAGGTVSIPRRIGRQRTAYMALTGEPIDVSTALRWGLVDRVVD
;
A
#
# COMPACT_ATOMS: atom_id res chain seq x y z
N MET A 1 -23.52 -7.17 24.41
CA MET A 1 -22.52 -6.31 23.73
C MET A 1 -21.15 -6.85 24.15
N SER A 2 -20.50 -7.60 23.26
CA SER A 2 -19.32 -8.43 23.59
C SER A 2 -18.05 -7.57 23.62
N GLU A 3 -17.23 -7.73 24.65
CA GLU A 3 -15.90 -7.11 24.92
C GLU A 3 -14.84 -7.25 23.79
N ARG A 4 -15.19 -7.76 22.60
CA ARG A 4 -14.25 -8.24 21.56
C ARG A 4 -13.88 -7.19 20.51
N GLY A 5 -13.71 -5.96 20.96
CA GLY A 5 -13.29 -4.84 20.10
C GLY A 5 -12.88 -3.58 20.83
N GLN A 6 -12.62 -3.68 22.13
CA GLN A 6 -12.14 -2.56 22.92
C GLN A 6 -10.63 -2.42 22.78
N THR A 7 -10.19 -1.20 22.55
CA THR A 7 -8.82 -0.76 22.77
C THR A 7 -8.40 -1.16 24.19
N LEU A 8 -7.31 -1.91 24.31
CA LEU A 8 -6.79 -2.38 25.60
C LEU A 8 -5.93 -1.29 26.25
N PRO A 9 -6.12 -0.95 27.53
CA PRO A 9 -5.17 -0.12 28.25
C PRO A 9 -3.75 -0.73 28.20
N LEU A 10 -2.71 0.10 28.04
CA LEU A 10 -1.33 -0.37 27.96
C LEU A 10 -0.93 -1.29 29.13
N ILE A 11 -1.34 -0.95 30.36
CA ILE A 11 -1.03 -1.76 31.54
C ILE A 11 -1.62 -3.16 31.46
N GLU A 12 -2.84 -3.29 30.92
CA GLU A 12 -3.50 -4.57 30.75
C GLU A 12 -2.87 -5.38 29.60
N ALA A 13 -2.47 -4.72 28.51
CA ALA A 13 -1.74 -5.35 27.42
C ALA A 13 -0.41 -5.96 27.92
N LEU A 14 0.34 -5.22 28.75
CA LEU A 14 1.56 -5.71 29.39
C LEU A 14 1.34 -6.90 30.31
N GLU A 15 0.14 -7.09 30.85
CA GLU A 15 -0.19 -8.24 31.69
C GLU A 15 -0.65 -9.45 30.88
N ARG A 16 -1.54 -9.23 29.91
CA ARG A 16 -2.20 -10.27 29.10
C ARG A 16 -1.27 -10.89 28.06
N LEU A 17 -0.35 -10.11 27.49
CA LEU A 17 0.51 -10.53 26.37
C LEU A 17 1.88 -11.06 26.82
N ARG A 18 2.00 -11.48 28.09
CA ARG A 18 3.24 -12.05 28.65
C ARG A 18 3.58 -13.46 28.17
N TRP A 19 2.69 -14.11 27.44
CA TRP A 19 2.84 -15.51 27.07
C TRP A 19 2.66 -15.69 25.55
N PRO A 20 3.52 -16.49 24.88
CA PRO A 20 3.42 -16.71 23.43
C PRO A 20 2.04 -17.21 22.98
N GLU A 21 1.35 -17.99 23.80
CA GLU A 21 0.01 -18.52 23.54
C GLU A 21 -1.04 -17.40 23.41
N ALA A 22 -0.79 -16.22 23.98
CA ALA A 22 -1.67 -15.07 23.81
C ALA A 22 -1.71 -14.56 22.36
N LEU A 23 -0.70 -14.87 21.54
CA LEU A 23 -0.65 -14.50 20.12
C LEU A 23 -1.71 -15.24 19.30
N GLU A 24 -2.01 -16.50 19.64
CA GLU A 24 -3.01 -17.30 18.93
C GLU A 24 -4.42 -16.72 19.07
N ALA A 25 -4.66 -15.95 20.14
CA ALA A 25 -5.94 -15.29 20.35
C ALA A 25 -6.22 -14.18 19.33
N TYR A 26 -5.18 -13.56 18.73
CA TYR A 26 -5.30 -12.43 17.79
C TYR A 26 -5.09 -12.89 16.35
N SER A 27 -6.16 -13.40 15.76
CA SER A 27 -6.20 -13.83 14.37
C SER A 27 -7.59 -13.58 13.77
N GLY A 28 -7.64 -13.34 12.46
CA GLY A 28 -8.89 -13.37 11.70
C GLY A 28 -9.66 -14.68 11.85
N LEU A 29 -8.98 -15.79 12.20
CA LEU A 29 -9.58 -17.11 12.40
C LEU A 29 -10.21 -17.29 13.79
N THR A 30 -9.74 -16.56 14.81
CA THR A 30 -10.21 -16.65 16.20
C THR A 30 -11.23 -15.58 16.56
N GLY A 31 -11.59 -14.72 15.60
CA GLY A 31 -12.56 -13.64 15.78
C GLY A 31 -11.99 -12.36 16.40
N GLN A 32 -10.68 -12.27 16.60
CA GLN A 32 -9.98 -11.04 16.96
C GLN A 32 -8.98 -10.65 15.86
N PRO A 33 -9.42 -9.96 14.81
CA PRO A 33 -8.60 -9.72 13.62
C PRO A 33 -7.59 -8.57 13.79
N LEU A 34 -7.44 -7.99 14.98
CA LEU A 34 -6.52 -6.90 15.27
C LEU A 34 -6.24 -6.82 16.78
N LEU A 35 -5.13 -6.14 17.12
CA LEU A 35 -4.77 -5.76 18.49
C LEU A 35 -4.67 -4.23 18.59
N ALA A 36 -5.56 -3.60 19.36
CA ALA A 36 -5.53 -2.16 19.61
C ALA A 36 -5.15 -1.89 21.07
N ILE A 37 -4.19 -0.98 21.28
CA ILE A 37 -3.68 -0.61 22.61
C ILE A 37 -3.76 0.90 22.79
N ASP A 38 -4.33 1.34 23.91
CA ASP A 38 -4.37 2.73 24.34
C ASP A 38 -3.09 3.08 25.08
N LEU A 39 -2.32 4.00 24.51
CA LEU A 39 -1.04 4.45 25.05
C LEU A 39 -1.19 5.71 25.91
N ARG A 40 -2.36 6.36 25.91
CA ARG A 40 -2.56 7.69 26.50
C ARG A 40 -2.40 7.70 28.03
N ASP A 41 -2.82 6.63 28.69
CA ASP A 41 -2.69 6.48 30.15
C ASP A 41 -1.29 6.03 30.59
N GLY A 42 -0.43 5.64 29.64
CA GLY A 42 0.94 5.21 29.91
C GLY A 42 1.07 3.94 30.75
N ALA A 43 2.29 3.65 31.17
CA ALA A 43 2.64 2.59 32.12
C ALA A 43 3.96 2.93 32.83
N PRO A 44 3.98 3.93 33.73
CA PRO A 44 5.22 4.51 34.26
C PRO A 44 6.02 3.57 35.16
N ARG A 45 5.40 2.47 35.60
CA ARG A 45 6.04 1.43 36.43
C ARG A 45 6.43 0.18 35.63
N ALA A 46 6.22 0.17 34.31
CA ALA A 46 6.60 -0.95 33.48
C ALA A 46 8.12 -1.08 33.44
N GLY A 47 8.63 -2.27 33.74
CA GLY A 47 10.05 -2.58 33.59
C GLY A 47 10.45 -2.69 32.11
N ALA A 48 11.72 -2.44 31.80
CA ALA A 48 12.24 -2.51 30.43
C ALA A 48 12.01 -3.88 29.77
N GLU A 49 12.09 -4.98 30.52
CA GLU A 49 11.83 -6.34 30.04
C GLU A 49 10.39 -6.51 29.54
N ALA A 50 9.41 -5.97 30.27
CA ALA A 50 8.00 -6.05 29.88
C ALA A 50 7.72 -5.23 28.60
N ILE A 51 8.37 -4.07 28.46
CA ILE A 51 8.27 -3.25 27.25
C ILE A 51 8.87 -3.98 26.06
N GLU A 52 10.07 -4.55 26.19
CA GLU A 52 10.72 -5.30 25.12
C GLU A 52 9.91 -6.53 24.71
N GLN A 53 9.33 -7.23 25.68
CA GLN A 53 8.44 -8.34 25.42
C GLN A 53 7.21 -7.90 24.59
N LEU A 54 6.58 -6.79 24.95
CA LEU A 54 5.44 -6.26 24.19
C LEU A 54 5.86 -5.81 22.78
N ARG A 55 7.04 -5.19 22.60
CA ARG A 55 7.57 -4.85 21.27
C ARG A 55 7.66 -6.09 20.38
N ARG A 56 8.18 -7.19 20.93
CA ARG A 56 8.28 -8.46 20.21
C ARG A 56 6.91 -8.98 19.82
N VAL A 57 5.96 -9.01 20.75
CA VAL A 57 4.57 -9.42 20.48
C VAL A 57 3.94 -8.60 19.34
N LEU A 58 4.06 -7.27 19.39
CA LEU A 58 3.51 -6.39 18.36
C LEU A 58 4.09 -6.67 16.97
N SER A 59 5.36 -7.08 16.89
CA SER A 59 6.00 -7.44 15.62
C SER A 59 5.62 -8.84 15.10
N GLU A 60 5.30 -9.79 15.98
CA GLU A 60 5.08 -11.19 15.63
C GLU A 60 3.59 -11.56 15.44
N VAL A 61 2.66 -10.77 16.02
CA VAL A 61 1.23 -11.08 15.95
C VAL A 61 0.71 -11.08 14.49
N PRO A 62 -0.09 -12.09 14.08
CA PRO A 62 -0.52 -12.26 12.69
C PRO A 62 -1.75 -11.40 12.34
N CYS A 63 -1.79 -10.17 12.86
CA CYS A 63 -2.85 -9.21 12.61
C CYS A 63 -2.32 -7.77 12.71
N PRO A 64 -3.08 -6.78 12.20
CA PRO A 64 -2.77 -5.38 12.42
C PRO A 64 -2.71 -5.01 13.90
N THR A 65 -1.74 -4.17 14.24
CA THR A 65 -1.58 -3.57 15.56
C THR A 65 -1.82 -2.06 15.49
N ILE A 66 -2.64 -1.55 16.39
CA ILE A 66 -3.05 -0.14 16.44
C ILE A 66 -2.63 0.45 17.79
N GLY A 67 -1.83 1.51 17.78
CA GLY A 67 -1.50 2.29 18.97
C GLY A 67 -2.29 3.59 18.98
N LEU A 68 -3.17 3.77 19.95
CA LEU A 68 -3.88 5.04 20.15
C LEU A 68 -3.01 5.96 21.00
N SER A 69 -2.50 7.01 20.37
CA SER A 69 -1.50 7.94 20.92
C SER A 69 -2.12 9.26 21.37
N GLY A 70 -1.46 9.95 22.29
CA GLY A 70 -1.82 11.30 22.75
C GLY A 70 -0.63 12.26 22.72
N GLN A 71 -0.86 13.51 23.11
CA GLN A 71 0.21 14.55 23.12
C GLN A 71 1.27 14.30 24.21
N ASN A 72 0.86 13.73 25.35
CA ASN A 72 1.70 13.59 26.55
C ASN A 72 1.92 12.11 26.89
N LEU A 73 2.74 11.42 26.09
CA LEU A 73 3.13 10.03 26.37
C LEU A 73 4.29 9.94 27.35
N ASP A 74 4.21 9.01 28.29
CA ASP A 74 5.35 8.62 29.13
C ASP A 74 6.41 7.84 28.33
N ASP A 75 7.55 7.56 28.95
CA ASP A 75 8.68 6.89 28.28
C ASP A 75 8.34 5.46 27.83
N SER A 76 7.53 4.74 28.62
CA SER A 76 7.05 3.40 28.31
C SER A 76 6.19 3.37 27.04
N ALA A 77 5.18 4.25 26.96
CA ALA A 77 4.32 4.38 25.78
C ALA A 77 5.09 4.86 24.56
N ARG A 78 5.98 5.85 24.73
CA ARG A 78 6.80 6.40 23.65
C ARG A 78 7.74 5.36 23.05
N ALA A 79 8.30 4.48 23.87
CA ALA A 79 9.17 3.41 23.42
C ALA A 79 8.47 2.43 22.46
N LEU A 80 7.15 2.24 22.60
CA LEU A 80 6.37 1.28 21.82
C LEU A 80 5.88 1.81 20.47
N LEU A 81 5.86 3.13 20.25
CA LEU A 81 5.24 3.76 19.07
C LEU A 81 5.71 3.15 17.74
N ALA A 82 7.01 2.88 17.59
CA ALA A 82 7.56 2.32 16.35
C ALA A 82 7.17 0.86 16.10
N SER A 83 6.74 0.13 17.15
CA SER A 83 6.38 -1.29 17.06
C SER A 83 4.99 -1.54 16.51
N PHE A 84 4.10 -0.55 16.53
CA PHE A 84 2.76 -0.67 15.95
C PHE A 84 2.79 -0.56 14.42
N ASP A 85 1.79 -1.13 13.76
CA ASP A 85 1.56 -0.93 12.31
C ASP A 85 0.89 0.38 12.02
N VAL A 86 -0.02 0.81 12.89
CA VAL A 86 -0.73 2.08 12.74
C VAL A 86 -0.71 2.81 14.07
N ILE A 87 -0.39 4.10 14.02
CA ILE A 87 -0.57 5.02 15.12
C ILE A 87 -1.68 6.00 14.73
N VAL A 88 -2.67 6.13 15.60
CA VAL A 88 -3.81 7.04 15.46
C VAL A 88 -3.87 7.96 16.66
N THR A 89 -4.48 9.14 16.51
CA THR A 89 -4.54 10.14 17.59
C THR A 89 -5.93 10.32 18.18
N ASP A 90 -6.96 9.80 17.51
CA ASP A 90 -8.32 9.78 18.03
C ASP A 90 -9.06 8.48 17.66
N GLU A 91 -10.22 8.30 18.29
CA GLU A 91 -11.05 7.09 18.16
C GLU A 91 -11.71 6.97 16.79
N ASN A 92 -11.91 8.06 16.05
CA ASN A 92 -12.53 8.01 14.72
C ASN A 92 -11.54 7.47 13.69
N GLU A 93 -10.28 7.93 13.73
CA GLU A 93 -9.18 7.36 12.95
C GLU A 93 -9.02 5.86 13.26
N ALA A 94 -9.08 5.50 14.56
CA ALA A 94 -9.03 4.11 14.99
C ALA A 94 -10.20 3.29 14.42
N ALA A 95 -11.42 3.84 14.46
CA ALA A 95 -12.63 3.17 13.98
C ALA A 95 -12.55 2.88 12.47
N ALA A 96 -12.08 3.82 11.65
CA ALA A 96 -11.94 3.62 10.21
C ALA A 96 -11.01 2.43 9.88
N VAL A 97 -9.88 2.32 10.59
CA VAL A 97 -8.95 1.18 10.46
C VAL A 97 -9.61 -0.10 10.94
N VAL A 98 -10.23 -0.08 12.13
CA VAL A 98 -10.89 -1.24 12.75
C VAL A 98 -11.98 -1.82 11.84
N ASP A 99 -12.83 -0.96 11.25
CA ASP A 99 -13.93 -1.36 10.39
C ASP A 99 -13.43 -2.08 9.13
N ARG A 100 -12.38 -1.55 8.48
CA ARG A 100 -11.76 -2.24 7.34
C ARG A 100 -11.17 -3.58 7.74
N VAL A 101 -10.41 -3.62 8.83
CA VAL A 101 -9.74 -4.86 9.28
C VAL A 101 -10.77 -5.93 9.62
N ARG A 102 -11.90 -5.56 10.23
CA ARG A 102 -13.00 -6.50 10.50
C ARG A 102 -13.69 -6.98 9.22
N ALA A 103 -13.83 -6.12 8.22
CA ALA A 103 -14.42 -6.49 6.95
C ALA A 103 -13.49 -7.35 6.07
N ARG A 104 -12.17 -7.18 6.23
CA ARG A 104 -11.11 -7.78 5.39
C ARG A 104 -9.91 -8.27 6.22
N PRO A 105 -10.13 -9.18 7.20
CA PRO A 105 -9.09 -9.58 8.14
C PRO A 105 -7.90 -10.29 7.50
N GLN A 106 -8.11 -11.08 6.44
CA GLN A 106 -7.04 -11.83 5.77
C GLN A 106 -6.13 -10.89 4.98
N ALA A 107 -6.70 -10.00 4.18
CA ALA A 107 -5.93 -9.00 3.44
C ALA A 107 -5.19 -8.03 4.38
N ALA A 108 -5.84 -7.60 5.47
CA ALA A 108 -5.22 -6.71 6.44
C ALA A 108 -4.04 -7.34 7.18
N ALA A 109 -4.17 -8.61 7.62
CA ALA A 109 -3.08 -9.35 8.23
C ALA A 109 -1.90 -9.53 7.25
N ALA A 110 -2.20 -9.97 6.02
CA ALA A 110 -1.20 -10.13 4.98
C ALA A 110 -0.46 -8.83 4.66
N LEU A 111 -1.18 -7.70 4.60
CA LEU A 111 -0.59 -6.38 4.39
C LEU A 111 0.45 -6.03 5.44
N VAL A 112 0.09 -6.08 6.73
CA VAL A 112 0.99 -5.63 7.80
C VAL A 112 2.21 -6.54 7.92
N GLN A 113 2.04 -7.85 7.75
CA GLN A 113 3.15 -8.81 7.74
C GLN A 113 4.09 -8.55 6.57
N LEU A 114 3.56 -8.31 5.38
CA LEU A 114 4.35 -7.96 4.20
C LEU A 114 5.10 -6.64 4.40
N LEU A 115 4.46 -5.62 4.99
CA LEU A 115 5.11 -4.35 5.26
C LEU A 115 6.21 -4.45 6.33
N ARG A 116 6.00 -5.22 7.41
CA ARG A 116 7.04 -5.52 8.42
C ARG A 116 8.23 -6.25 7.79
N LEU A 117 7.96 -7.27 6.97
CA LEU A 117 8.99 -7.99 6.23
C LEU A 117 9.74 -7.05 5.27
N GLY A 118 9.03 -6.15 4.60
CA GLY A 118 9.58 -5.17 3.66
C GLY A 118 10.58 -4.17 4.25
N GLU A 119 10.66 -4.03 5.58
CA GLU A 119 11.67 -3.18 6.25
C GLU A 119 13.09 -3.71 6.09
N VAL A 120 13.27 -5.02 5.93
CA VAL A 120 14.59 -5.67 5.79
C VAL A 120 14.88 -6.18 4.38
N LEU A 121 13.86 -6.31 3.52
CA LEU A 121 14.03 -6.79 2.15
C LEU A 121 14.53 -5.70 1.21
N ASP A 122 15.38 -6.08 0.28
CA ASP A 122 15.73 -5.21 -0.84
C ASP A 122 14.54 -5.04 -1.82
N VAL A 123 14.72 -4.23 -2.87
CA VAL A 123 13.65 -3.97 -3.85
C VAL A 123 13.24 -5.24 -4.59
N HIS A 124 14.19 -6.08 -4.97
CA HIS A 124 13.90 -7.29 -5.73
C HIS A 124 13.16 -8.33 -4.88
N GLU A 125 13.67 -8.59 -3.68
CA GLU A 125 13.07 -9.51 -2.71
C GLU A 125 11.68 -9.02 -2.30
N GLY A 126 11.53 -7.72 -2.04
CA GLY A 126 10.24 -7.12 -1.70
C GLY A 126 9.20 -7.29 -2.80
N LEU A 127 9.57 -7.11 -4.08
CA LEU A 127 8.66 -7.32 -5.20
C LEU A 127 8.25 -8.78 -5.38
N ILE A 128 9.13 -9.74 -5.06
CA ILE A 128 8.78 -11.16 -5.05
C ILE A 128 7.80 -11.45 -3.91
N ALA A 129 8.10 -10.99 -2.69
CA ALA A 129 7.24 -11.17 -1.52
C ALA A 129 5.85 -10.57 -1.73
N GLU A 130 5.78 -9.37 -2.31
CA GLU A 130 4.53 -8.72 -2.69
C GLU A 130 3.76 -9.56 -3.70
N SER A 131 4.42 -10.02 -4.78
CA SER A 131 3.75 -10.82 -5.79
C SER A 131 3.22 -12.14 -5.24
N LEU A 132 3.97 -12.83 -4.38
CA LEU A 132 3.53 -14.08 -3.75
C LEU A 132 2.31 -13.83 -2.85
N THR A 133 2.36 -12.77 -2.03
CA THR A 133 1.26 -12.38 -1.13
C THR A 133 0.01 -12.01 -1.92
N TYR A 134 0.15 -11.18 -2.95
CA TYR A 134 -0.95 -10.78 -3.83
C TYR A 134 -1.58 -12.00 -4.52
N SER A 135 -0.76 -12.87 -5.11
CA SER A 135 -1.22 -14.10 -5.76
C SER A 135 -1.96 -15.03 -4.80
N MET A 136 -1.47 -15.20 -3.55
CA MET A 136 -2.17 -15.98 -2.52
C MET A 136 -3.56 -15.41 -2.24
N LEU A 137 -3.68 -14.09 -2.06
CA LEU A 137 -4.94 -13.42 -1.76
C LEU A 137 -5.95 -13.48 -2.92
N GLN A 138 -5.49 -13.58 -4.17
CA GLN A 138 -6.36 -13.79 -5.33
C GLN A 138 -7.16 -15.09 -5.28
N SER A 139 -6.73 -16.09 -4.50
CA SER A 139 -7.51 -17.31 -4.24
C SER A 139 -8.27 -17.27 -2.92
N GLY A 140 -8.22 -16.16 -2.19
CA GLY A 140 -8.89 -15.99 -0.91
C GLY A 140 -10.40 -15.69 -1.03
N PRO A 141 -11.18 -16.02 0.02
CA PRO A 141 -12.63 -15.78 0.04
C PRO A 141 -13.01 -14.29 0.01
N GLU A 142 -12.17 -13.40 0.57
CA GLU A 142 -12.43 -11.95 0.56
C GLU A 142 -12.42 -11.38 -0.86
N PHE A 143 -11.42 -11.75 -1.66
CA PHE A 143 -11.33 -11.35 -3.05
C PHE A 143 -12.43 -12.00 -3.90
N ALA A 144 -12.72 -13.29 -3.68
CA ALA A 144 -13.84 -13.97 -4.33
C ALA A 144 -15.19 -13.29 -4.03
N GLY A 145 -15.42 -12.90 -2.78
CA GLY A 145 -16.62 -12.16 -2.36
C GLY A 145 -16.71 -10.78 -3.01
N TRP A 146 -15.61 -10.04 -3.08
CA TRP A 146 -15.56 -8.76 -3.78
C TRP A 146 -15.85 -8.93 -5.28
N LEU A 147 -15.23 -9.91 -5.94
CA LEU A 147 -15.47 -10.24 -7.35
C LEU A 147 -16.93 -10.59 -7.64
N ALA A 148 -17.61 -11.27 -6.73
CA ALA A 148 -19.02 -11.63 -6.86
C ALA A 148 -19.97 -10.44 -6.65
N SER A 149 -19.56 -9.45 -5.84
CA SER A 149 -20.37 -8.27 -5.51
C SER A 149 -20.34 -7.16 -6.56
N ARG A 150 -19.33 -7.17 -7.45
CA ARG A 150 -19.13 -6.07 -8.40
C ARG A 150 -19.99 -6.22 -9.66
N GLU A 151 -20.49 -5.11 -10.16
CA GLU A 151 -21.08 -5.06 -11.49
C GLU A 151 -19.98 -5.13 -12.54
N ARG A 152 -20.02 -6.13 -13.42
CA ARG A 152 -19.15 -6.15 -14.61
C ARG A 152 -19.67 -5.15 -15.63
N ARG A 153 -18.83 -4.23 -16.06
CA ARG A 153 -19.16 -3.37 -17.21
C ARG A 153 -18.97 -4.15 -18.50
N PRO A 154 -19.76 -3.86 -19.55
CA PRO A 154 -19.46 -4.37 -20.89
C PRO A 154 -18.04 -3.96 -21.28
N ALA A 155 -17.28 -4.87 -21.89
CA ALA A 155 -15.97 -4.55 -22.42
C ALA A 155 -16.11 -3.37 -23.39
N ALA A 156 -15.44 -2.24 -23.09
CA ALA A 156 -15.39 -1.13 -24.01
C ALA A 156 -14.66 -1.59 -25.29
N ALA A 157 -15.08 -1.08 -26.44
CA ALA A 157 -14.32 -1.26 -27.67
C ALA A 157 -12.89 -0.75 -27.42
N VAL A 158 -11.89 -1.59 -27.66
CA VAL A 158 -10.47 -1.21 -27.54
C VAL A 158 -10.22 -0.11 -28.57
N ALA A 159 -10.08 1.12 -28.11
CA ALA A 159 -9.58 2.18 -28.97
C ALA A 159 -8.19 1.79 -29.47
N GLN A 160 -7.94 1.99 -30.76
CA GLN A 160 -6.79 1.46 -31.49
C GLN A 160 -5.46 2.18 -31.17
N GLU A 161 -5.45 3.05 -30.16
CA GLU A 161 -4.29 3.86 -29.75
C GLU A 161 -3.48 3.18 -28.65
N ASP A 162 -2.17 3.43 -28.62
CA ASP A 162 -1.28 2.88 -27.61
C ASP A 162 -1.69 3.33 -26.20
N ALA A 163 -1.78 2.38 -25.26
CA ALA A 163 -2.12 2.63 -23.86
C ALA A 163 -1.08 3.51 -23.12
N VAL A 164 0.09 3.70 -23.72
CA VAL A 164 1.16 4.59 -23.25
C VAL A 164 1.81 5.24 -24.46
N LEU A 165 1.83 6.57 -24.49
CA LEU A 165 2.55 7.34 -25.50
C LEU A 165 3.99 7.58 -25.04
N ALA A 166 4.93 7.57 -25.97
CA ALA A 166 6.34 7.84 -25.73
C ALA A 166 6.84 8.96 -26.66
N GLU A 167 7.36 10.02 -26.06
CA GLU A 167 7.95 11.16 -26.79
C GLU A 167 9.37 11.39 -26.27
N ARG A 168 10.31 11.51 -27.20
CA ARG A 168 11.72 11.76 -26.87
C ARG A 168 12.16 13.10 -27.40
N ASP A 169 12.65 13.95 -26.50
CA ASP A 169 13.32 15.21 -26.82
C ASP A 169 14.74 15.20 -26.25
N GLY A 170 15.71 14.94 -27.13
CA GLY A 170 17.11 14.74 -26.76
C GLY A 170 17.28 13.65 -25.70
N ARG A 171 17.63 14.08 -24.49
CA ARG A 171 17.91 13.23 -23.32
C ARG A 171 16.71 12.97 -22.40
N VAL A 172 15.55 13.55 -22.73
CA VAL A 172 14.32 13.41 -21.95
C VAL A 172 13.36 12.46 -22.67
N LEU A 173 12.87 11.44 -21.95
CA LEU A 173 11.83 10.53 -22.40
C LEU A 173 10.54 10.80 -21.62
N ARG A 174 9.51 11.30 -22.29
CA ARG A 174 8.17 11.47 -21.71
C ARG A 174 7.32 10.23 -21.99
N LEU A 175 6.78 9.64 -20.93
CA LEU A 175 5.87 8.51 -20.94
C LEU A 175 4.50 8.99 -20.43
N THR A 176 3.48 8.96 -21.29
CA THR A 176 2.13 9.42 -20.96
C THR A 176 1.18 8.23 -20.90
N LEU A 177 0.60 7.96 -19.73
CA LEU A 177 -0.50 6.99 -19.59
C LEU A 177 -1.70 7.49 -20.40
N ASN A 178 -2.16 6.70 -21.37
CA ASN A 178 -3.07 7.17 -22.41
C ASN A 178 -4.32 6.31 -22.56
N ARG A 179 -5.14 6.28 -21.51
CA ARG A 179 -6.50 5.73 -21.52
C ARG A 179 -7.46 6.67 -20.78
N PRO A 180 -7.58 7.94 -21.21
CA PRO A 180 -8.29 8.97 -20.45
C PRO A 180 -9.78 8.66 -20.25
N GLU A 181 -10.40 7.95 -21.19
CA GLU A 181 -11.78 7.43 -21.12
C GLU A 181 -11.98 6.40 -20.00
N ARG A 182 -10.90 5.76 -19.57
CA ARG A 182 -10.83 4.84 -18.43
C ARG A 182 -10.06 5.43 -17.25
N ARG A 183 -9.84 6.76 -17.24
CA ARG A 183 -9.02 7.47 -16.24
C ARG A 183 -7.65 6.83 -16.01
N ASN A 184 -7.04 6.35 -17.10
CA ASN A 184 -5.74 5.70 -17.11
C ASN A 184 -5.66 4.46 -16.21
N ALA A 185 -6.74 3.67 -16.12
CA ALA A 185 -6.71 2.38 -15.43
C ALA A 185 -5.59 1.49 -15.97
N PHE A 186 -4.78 0.95 -15.06
CA PHE A 186 -3.59 0.14 -15.32
C PHE A 186 -4.00 -1.27 -15.76
N SER A 187 -4.09 -1.45 -17.08
CA SER A 187 -4.39 -2.72 -17.75
C SER A 187 -3.13 -3.52 -18.09
N VAL A 188 -3.33 -4.76 -18.54
CA VAL A 188 -2.31 -5.60 -19.19
C VAL A 188 -1.65 -4.88 -20.35
N SER A 189 -2.42 -4.20 -21.21
CA SER A 189 -1.86 -3.45 -22.35
C SER A 189 -0.95 -2.29 -21.90
N MET A 190 -1.36 -1.55 -20.87
CA MET A 190 -0.56 -0.46 -20.31
C MET A 190 0.70 -1.01 -19.62
N ARG A 191 0.57 -2.09 -18.84
CA ARG A 191 1.70 -2.80 -18.22
C ARG A 191 2.73 -3.23 -19.25
N ASP A 192 2.28 -3.92 -20.30
CA ASP A 192 3.15 -4.48 -21.31
C ASP A 192 3.89 -3.36 -22.06
N ARG A 193 3.19 -2.28 -22.41
CA ARG A 193 3.79 -1.13 -23.09
C ARG A 193 4.76 -0.35 -22.20
N LEU A 194 4.42 -0.10 -20.93
CA LEU A 194 5.34 0.51 -19.98
C LEU A 194 6.59 -0.35 -19.77
N ALA A 195 6.43 -1.67 -19.64
CA ALA A 195 7.55 -2.57 -19.45
C ALA A 195 8.51 -2.54 -20.65
N GLU A 196 7.98 -2.52 -21.86
CA GLU A 196 8.78 -2.38 -23.09
C GLU A 196 9.58 -1.06 -23.09
N LEU A 197 8.89 0.08 -22.89
CA LEU A 197 9.49 1.40 -22.95
C LEU A 197 10.53 1.62 -21.85
N LEU A 198 10.25 1.18 -20.63
CA LEU A 198 11.19 1.28 -19.52
C LEU A 198 12.38 0.33 -19.69
N ALA A 199 12.18 -0.88 -20.23
CA ALA A 199 13.31 -1.77 -20.54
C ALA A 199 14.24 -1.16 -21.58
N ALA A 200 13.69 -0.50 -22.60
CA ALA A 200 14.48 0.26 -23.56
C ALA A 200 15.26 1.41 -22.89
N ALA A 201 14.61 2.17 -21.99
CA ALA A 201 15.26 3.26 -21.26
C ALA A 201 16.33 2.80 -20.26
N VAL A 202 16.18 1.61 -19.67
CA VAL A 202 17.23 0.98 -18.84
C VAL A 202 18.48 0.68 -19.67
N ALA A 203 18.31 0.27 -20.93
CA ALA A 203 19.41 -0.08 -21.83
C ALA A 203 20.01 1.12 -22.60
N ASP A 204 19.41 2.31 -22.50
CA ASP A 204 19.84 3.52 -23.21
C ASP A 204 20.37 4.57 -22.22
N ASP A 205 21.69 4.65 -22.11
CA ASP A 205 22.39 5.63 -21.25
C ASP A 205 22.19 7.08 -21.71
N SER A 206 21.74 7.31 -22.95
CA SER A 206 21.46 8.66 -23.45
C SER A 206 20.10 9.21 -22.99
N VAL A 207 19.26 8.39 -22.32
CA VAL A 207 18.07 8.84 -21.61
C VAL A 207 18.48 9.21 -20.17
N GLU A 208 18.63 10.50 -19.90
CA GLU A 208 19.03 11.01 -18.59
C GLU A 208 17.85 11.35 -17.68
N GLU A 209 16.67 11.61 -18.26
CA GLU A 209 15.46 11.97 -17.54
C GLU A 209 14.25 11.27 -18.16
N ILE A 210 13.38 10.76 -17.29
CA ILE A 210 12.09 10.17 -17.66
C ILE A 210 11.00 10.97 -16.98
N VAL A 211 10.02 11.45 -17.73
CA VAL A 211 8.81 12.07 -17.18
C VAL A 211 7.66 11.09 -17.32
N LEU A 212 7.04 10.71 -16.20
CA LEU A 212 5.84 9.88 -16.18
C LEU A 212 4.62 10.74 -15.85
N CYS A 213 3.67 10.85 -16.78
CA CYS A 213 2.45 11.64 -16.62
C CYS A 213 1.23 10.88 -17.13
N GLY A 214 0.01 11.36 -16.84
CA GLY A 214 -1.24 10.81 -17.38
C GLY A 214 -1.94 11.78 -18.33
N SER A 215 -2.71 11.26 -19.31
CA SER A 215 -3.58 12.09 -20.14
C SER A 215 -4.98 12.24 -19.53
N GLY A 216 -5.70 13.30 -19.91
CA GLY A 216 -7.07 13.52 -19.45
C GLY A 216 -7.19 13.91 -17.97
N PRO A 217 -8.31 13.58 -17.30
CA PRO A 217 -8.67 14.18 -16.01
C PRO A 217 -8.01 13.56 -14.77
N ALA A 218 -7.23 12.49 -14.93
CA ALA A 218 -6.59 11.80 -13.81
C ALA A 218 -5.22 11.27 -14.22
N PHE A 219 -4.31 11.17 -13.25
CA PHE A 219 -3.04 10.48 -13.46
C PHE A 219 -3.28 8.99 -13.74
N CYS A 220 -3.89 8.27 -12.79
CA CYS A 220 -4.20 6.84 -12.91
C CYS A 220 -5.20 6.42 -11.83
N SER A 221 -6.31 5.78 -12.23
CA SER A 221 -7.34 5.28 -11.33
C SER A 221 -7.05 3.89 -10.72
N GLY A 222 -5.81 3.42 -10.78
CA GLY A 222 -5.41 2.10 -10.27
C GLY A 222 -5.57 0.97 -11.28
N GLY A 223 -5.52 -0.27 -10.80
CA GLY A 223 -5.64 -1.46 -11.66
C GLY A 223 -6.95 -1.49 -12.44
N ASP A 224 -6.91 -1.96 -13.69
CA ASP A 224 -8.14 -2.13 -14.48
C ASP A 224 -9.00 -3.24 -13.89
N LEU A 225 -10.06 -2.84 -13.19
CA LEU A 225 -10.93 -3.77 -12.47
C LEU A 225 -11.56 -4.81 -13.40
N ASP A 226 -11.78 -4.50 -14.68
CA ASP A 226 -12.37 -5.46 -15.63
C ASP A 226 -11.42 -6.65 -15.92
N GLU A 227 -10.11 -6.50 -15.67
CA GLU A 227 -9.13 -7.58 -15.84
C GLU A 227 -8.94 -8.43 -14.57
N PHE A 228 -9.51 -8.03 -13.44
CA PHE A 228 -9.36 -8.77 -12.20
C PHE A 228 -10.14 -10.10 -12.28
N GLY A 229 -9.50 -11.19 -11.84
CA GLY A 229 -10.08 -12.54 -11.90
C GLY A 229 -10.09 -13.16 -13.30
N THR A 230 -9.35 -12.59 -14.26
CA THR A 230 -9.22 -13.16 -15.62
C THR A 230 -8.03 -14.13 -15.77
N LEU A 231 -7.07 -14.07 -14.85
CA LEU A 231 -5.93 -14.99 -14.82
C LEU A 231 -6.40 -16.39 -14.39
N PRO A 232 -5.82 -17.46 -14.98
CA PRO A 232 -6.31 -18.83 -14.75
C PRO A 232 -6.05 -19.32 -13.32
N ASP A 233 -4.92 -18.94 -12.73
CA ASP A 233 -4.50 -19.37 -11.40
C ASP A 233 -3.42 -18.44 -10.79
N PRO A 234 -3.23 -18.47 -9.46
CA PRO A 234 -2.22 -17.66 -8.76
C PRO A 234 -0.77 -17.87 -9.20
N ALA A 235 -0.39 -19.09 -9.59
CA ALA A 235 0.98 -19.39 -9.99
C ALA A 235 1.30 -18.75 -11.34
N THR A 236 0.38 -18.87 -12.31
CA THR A 236 0.45 -18.13 -13.56
C THR A 236 0.49 -16.62 -13.31
N ALA A 237 -0.36 -16.11 -12.41
CA ALA A 237 -0.36 -14.68 -12.05
C ALA A 237 0.99 -14.21 -11.51
N HIS A 238 1.62 -14.99 -10.63
CA HIS A 238 2.95 -14.69 -10.08
C HIS A 238 4.03 -14.65 -11.17
N LEU A 239 4.05 -15.63 -12.08
CA LEU A 239 5.02 -15.68 -13.18
C LEU A 239 4.86 -14.51 -14.15
N VAL A 240 3.63 -14.09 -14.44
CA VAL A 240 3.36 -12.91 -15.26
C VAL A 240 3.89 -11.64 -14.59
N ARG A 241 3.64 -11.45 -13.29
CA ARG A 241 4.18 -10.31 -12.52
C ARG A 241 5.70 -10.32 -12.44
N SER A 242 6.31 -11.51 -12.42
CA SER A 242 7.77 -11.67 -12.35
C SER A 242 8.48 -11.36 -13.68
N THR A 243 7.83 -11.66 -14.81
CA THR A 243 8.43 -11.49 -16.14
C THR A 243 8.23 -10.08 -16.73
N ARG A 244 7.05 -9.47 -16.53
CA ARG A 244 6.72 -8.10 -16.99
C ARG A 244 6.54 -7.14 -15.82
N ASN A 245 7.57 -7.06 -15.00
CA ASN A 245 7.56 -6.28 -13.78
C ASN A 245 7.89 -4.79 -14.04
N VAL A 246 6.85 -3.97 -14.22
CA VAL A 246 6.99 -2.51 -14.38
C VAL A 246 7.65 -1.87 -13.16
N ALA A 247 7.31 -2.32 -11.94
CA ALA A 247 7.89 -1.79 -10.70
C ALA A 247 9.41 -2.00 -10.63
N ARG A 248 9.92 -3.17 -11.04
CA ARG A 248 11.36 -3.45 -11.13
C ARG A 248 12.06 -2.52 -12.11
N LEU A 249 11.43 -2.25 -13.25
CA LEU A 249 11.98 -1.37 -14.28
C LEU A 249 11.95 0.10 -13.83
N LEU A 250 10.86 0.54 -13.19
CA LEU A 250 10.79 1.86 -12.57
C LEU A 250 11.81 2.03 -11.47
N ALA A 251 12.05 1.02 -10.63
CA ALA A 251 13.10 1.08 -9.62
C ALA A 251 14.50 1.25 -10.24
N ALA A 252 14.80 0.54 -11.33
CA ALA A 252 16.06 0.69 -12.06
C ALA A 252 16.20 2.08 -12.71
N CYS A 253 15.11 2.64 -13.22
CA CYS A 253 15.07 3.99 -13.77
C CYS A 253 14.93 5.09 -12.70
N GLY A 254 14.54 4.75 -11.48
CA GLY A 254 14.04 5.65 -10.43
C GLY A 254 14.84 6.93 -10.25
N PRO A 255 16.18 6.89 -10.18
CA PRO A 255 17.03 8.09 -10.06
C PRO A 255 16.86 9.14 -11.17
N ARG A 256 16.27 8.76 -12.31
CA ARG A 256 16.01 9.58 -13.50
C ARG A 256 14.53 9.90 -13.70
N VAL A 257 13.62 9.32 -12.91
CA VAL A 257 12.17 9.46 -13.13
C VAL A 257 11.60 10.62 -12.31
N THR A 258 10.83 11.49 -12.97
CA THR A 258 9.93 12.46 -12.37
C THR A 258 8.49 12.07 -12.70
N ALA A 259 7.65 11.83 -11.69
CA ALA A 259 6.22 11.62 -11.87
C ALA A 259 5.49 12.97 -11.74
N GLU A 260 4.68 13.32 -12.75
CA GLU A 260 3.81 14.50 -12.76
C GLU A 260 2.36 14.03 -12.56
N VAL A 261 1.83 14.24 -11.35
CA VAL A 261 0.57 13.69 -10.87
C VAL A 261 -0.51 14.78 -10.80
N HIS A 262 -1.71 14.48 -11.30
CA HIS A 262 -2.89 15.35 -11.22
C HIS A 262 -4.15 14.53 -11.04
N GLY A 263 -5.20 15.15 -10.49
CA GLY A 263 -6.47 14.47 -10.20
C GLY A 263 -6.27 13.16 -9.43
N ALA A 264 -7.04 12.13 -9.79
CA ALA A 264 -6.97 10.84 -9.08
C ALA A 264 -5.66 10.08 -9.37
N CYS A 265 -4.96 9.71 -8.29
CA CYS A 265 -3.83 8.80 -8.27
C CYS A 265 -4.17 7.66 -7.29
N VAL A 266 -4.63 6.52 -7.80
CA VAL A 266 -5.24 5.47 -6.97
C VAL A 266 -4.51 4.15 -7.20
N GLY A 267 -4.34 3.35 -6.15
CA GLY A 267 -3.73 2.03 -6.20
C GLY A 267 -2.44 2.03 -7.01
N ALA A 268 -2.38 1.20 -8.05
CA ALA A 268 -1.27 1.14 -9.00
C ALA A 268 -0.72 2.51 -9.47
N GLY A 269 -1.55 3.55 -9.56
CA GLY A 269 -1.09 4.92 -9.82
C GLY A 269 -0.11 5.44 -8.76
N VAL A 270 -0.49 5.34 -7.48
CA VAL A 270 0.37 5.73 -6.34
C VAL A 270 1.60 4.85 -6.29
N GLU A 271 1.42 3.54 -6.48
CA GLU A 271 2.48 2.54 -6.38
C GLU A 271 3.60 2.78 -7.40
N LEU A 272 3.23 3.06 -8.66
CA LEU A 272 4.17 3.33 -9.74
C LEU A 272 4.83 4.71 -9.58
N ALA A 273 4.06 5.75 -9.24
CA ALA A 273 4.60 7.09 -9.03
C ALA A 273 5.62 7.12 -7.87
N ALA A 274 5.42 6.33 -6.83
CA ALA A 274 6.30 6.30 -5.67
C ALA A 274 7.72 5.78 -5.96
N PHE A 275 7.96 5.07 -7.07
CA PHE A 275 9.32 4.71 -7.51
C PHE A 275 10.11 5.87 -8.13
N ALA A 276 9.44 6.96 -8.52
CA ALA A 276 10.10 8.12 -9.10
C ALA A 276 11.10 8.73 -8.11
N ARG A 277 12.15 9.39 -8.61
CA ARG A 277 13.00 10.24 -7.77
C ARG A 277 12.25 11.46 -7.26
N ARG A 278 11.37 12.02 -8.10
CA ARG A 278 10.52 13.17 -7.75
C ARG A 278 9.07 12.88 -8.08
N VAL A 279 8.17 13.17 -7.16
CA VAL A 279 6.73 13.21 -7.38
C VAL A 279 6.30 14.67 -7.28
N LEU A 280 5.93 15.24 -8.42
CA LEU A 280 5.34 16.57 -8.54
C LEU A 280 3.83 16.38 -8.64
N ALA A 281 3.05 17.11 -7.85
CA ALA A 281 1.60 16.95 -7.84
C ALA A 281 0.88 18.29 -8.03
N ARG A 282 -0.22 18.30 -8.80
CA ARG A 282 -1.11 19.45 -8.90
C ARG A 282 -1.95 19.60 -7.64
N GLY A 283 -2.46 20.82 -7.41
CA GLY A 283 -3.29 21.14 -6.24
C GLY A 283 -4.56 20.29 -6.10
N ASP A 284 -5.05 19.71 -7.20
CA ASP A 284 -6.24 18.86 -7.27
C ASP A 284 -5.95 17.36 -7.07
N ALA A 285 -4.68 16.97 -6.85
CA ALA A 285 -4.29 15.58 -6.76
C ALA A 285 -4.77 14.91 -5.46
N THR A 286 -5.26 13.68 -5.58
CA THR A 286 -5.67 12.82 -4.45
C THR A 286 -5.00 11.45 -4.54
N PHE A 287 -4.65 10.85 -3.40
CA PHE A 287 -3.91 9.60 -3.32
C PHE A 287 -4.65 8.55 -2.47
N GLU A 288 -4.88 7.35 -2.99
CA GLU A 288 -5.67 6.31 -2.32
C GLU A 288 -5.11 4.91 -2.56
N LEU A 289 -5.19 4.03 -1.55
CA LEU A 289 -4.84 2.60 -1.62
C LEU A 289 -6.05 1.72 -1.26
N PRO A 290 -6.92 1.37 -2.23
CA PRO A 290 -8.20 0.71 -1.96
C PRO A 290 -8.11 -0.83 -1.84
N GLU A 291 -6.95 -1.44 -2.09
CA GLU A 291 -6.79 -2.87 -2.36
C GLU A 291 -7.27 -3.76 -1.20
N VAL A 292 -7.06 -3.35 0.05
CA VAL A 292 -7.54 -4.10 1.23
C VAL A 292 -9.05 -4.25 1.18
N GLY A 293 -9.78 -3.22 0.75
CA GLY A 293 -11.23 -3.28 0.56
C GLY A 293 -11.68 -4.34 -0.45
N MET A 294 -10.81 -4.69 -1.39
CA MET A 294 -11.01 -5.74 -2.39
C MET A 294 -10.59 -7.12 -1.88
N GLY A 295 -10.03 -7.25 -0.67
CA GLY A 295 -9.44 -8.50 -0.19
C GLY A 295 -8.04 -8.76 -0.74
N LEU A 296 -7.31 -7.69 -1.13
CA LEU A 296 -5.96 -7.74 -1.70
C LEU A 296 -5.00 -6.82 -0.93
N VAL A 297 -3.74 -6.83 -1.32
CA VAL A 297 -2.73 -5.82 -0.92
C VAL A 297 -2.36 -4.97 -2.14
N PRO A 298 -1.74 -3.79 -1.99
CA PRO A 298 -1.07 -3.11 -3.10
C PRO A 298 -0.14 -4.09 -3.80
N GLY A 299 -0.23 -4.18 -5.12
CA GLY A 299 0.40 -5.26 -5.89
C GLY A 299 1.36 -4.82 -6.97
N ALA A 300 1.25 -3.58 -7.44
CA ALA A 300 2.07 -2.98 -8.50
C ALA A 300 3.39 -2.36 -7.98
N GLY A 301 3.93 -2.90 -6.89
CA GLY A 301 5.15 -2.45 -6.21
C GLY A 301 4.90 -1.54 -5.01
N GLY A 302 3.65 -1.30 -4.62
CA GLY A 302 3.25 -0.35 -3.60
C GLY A 302 3.77 -0.66 -2.20
N THR A 303 3.84 -1.94 -1.84
CA THR A 303 4.40 -2.36 -0.54
C THR A 303 5.91 -2.24 -0.50
N VAL A 304 6.55 -1.93 -1.64
CA VAL A 304 7.99 -1.68 -1.78
C VAL A 304 8.26 -0.18 -1.88
N SER A 305 7.60 0.53 -2.80
CA SER A 305 7.90 1.93 -3.13
C SER A 305 7.35 2.91 -2.08
N ILE A 306 6.13 2.71 -1.61
CA ILE A 306 5.43 3.68 -0.75
C ILE A 306 6.07 3.73 0.65
N PRO A 307 6.36 2.60 1.34
CA PRO A 307 7.06 2.64 2.63
C PRO A 307 8.43 3.30 2.59
N ARG A 308 9.12 3.27 1.43
CA ARG A 308 10.42 3.96 1.26
C ARG A 308 10.26 5.49 1.17
N ARG A 309 9.07 6.00 0.85
CA ARG A 309 8.75 7.44 0.88
C ARG A 309 8.20 7.90 2.22
N ILE A 310 7.18 7.21 2.73
CA ILE A 310 6.40 7.68 3.90
C ILE A 310 6.51 6.80 5.14
N GLY A 311 7.31 5.73 5.09
CA GLY A 311 7.46 4.76 6.17
C GLY A 311 6.30 3.75 6.23
N ARG A 312 6.55 2.61 6.89
CA ARG A 312 5.59 1.51 7.04
C ARG A 312 4.25 1.96 7.61
N GLN A 313 4.28 2.78 8.67
CA GLN A 313 3.06 3.09 9.44
C GLN A 313 2.05 3.92 8.65
N ARG A 314 2.52 4.91 7.88
CA ARG A 314 1.64 5.71 7.02
C ARG A 314 1.12 4.91 5.83
N THR A 315 1.95 4.04 5.24
CA THR A 315 1.50 3.12 4.19
C THR A 315 0.41 2.18 4.72
N ALA A 316 0.61 1.59 5.90
CA ALA A 316 -0.39 0.74 6.54
C ALA A 316 -1.68 1.51 6.82
N TYR A 317 -1.59 2.74 7.35
CA TYR A 317 -2.76 3.60 7.57
C TYR A 317 -3.54 3.86 6.26
N MET A 318 -2.86 4.26 5.17
CA MET A 318 -3.51 4.51 3.88
C MET A 318 -4.24 3.27 3.35
N ALA A 319 -3.58 2.11 3.38
CA ALA A 319 -4.16 0.89 2.83
C ALA A 319 -5.24 0.28 3.74
N LEU A 320 -5.10 0.40 5.07
CA LEU A 320 -6.09 -0.12 6.03
C LEU A 320 -7.30 0.80 6.21
N THR A 321 -7.20 2.09 5.92
CA THR A 321 -8.41 2.94 5.82
C THR A 321 -9.03 2.79 4.43
N GLY A 322 -8.18 2.80 3.40
CA GLY A 322 -8.59 2.94 2.01
C GLY A 322 -9.20 4.32 1.72
N GLU A 323 -8.95 5.31 2.57
CA GLU A 323 -9.42 6.68 2.39
C GLU A 323 -8.42 7.49 1.56
N PRO A 324 -8.91 8.38 0.68
CA PRO A 324 -8.03 9.24 -0.09
C PRO A 324 -7.39 10.30 0.81
N ILE A 325 -6.09 10.50 0.68
CA ILE A 325 -5.39 11.66 1.23
C ILE A 325 -5.27 12.76 0.17
N ASP A 326 -5.39 14.01 0.61
CA ASP A 326 -5.20 15.18 -0.25
C ASP A 326 -3.71 15.46 -0.51
N VAL A 327 -3.43 16.31 -1.49
CA VAL A 327 -2.06 16.71 -1.83
C VAL A 327 -1.33 17.37 -0.64
N SER A 328 -2.06 18.07 0.24
CA SER A 328 -1.47 18.72 1.41
C SER A 328 -0.90 17.68 2.38
N THR A 329 -1.64 16.61 2.63
CA THR A 329 -1.22 15.50 3.49
C THR A 329 -0.11 14.69 2.83
N ALA A 330 -0.24 14.40 1.53
CA ALA A 330 0.78 13.71 0.76
C ALA A 330 2.14 14.46 0.77
N LEU A 331 2.12 15.79 0.67
CA LEU A 331 3.31 16.64 0.80
C LEU A 331 3.89 16.57 2.23
N ARG A 332 3.07 16.75 3.26
CA ARG A 332 3.53 16.68 4.67
C ARG A 332 4.14 15.32 5.02
N TRP A 333 3.65 14.25 4.39
CA TRP A 333 4.14 12.90 4.63
C TRP A 333 5.38 12.52 3.83
N GLY A 334 5.70 13.26 2.77
CA GLY A 334 6.81 12.97 1.86
C GLY A 334 6.46 12.03 0.69
N LEU A 335 5.16 11.76 0.49
CA LEU A 335 4.71 11.02 -0.70
C LEU A 335 4.89 11.88 -1.96
N VAL A 336 4.61 13.18 -1.83
CA VAL A 336 4.80 14.22 -2.85
C VAL A 336 5.99 15.10 -2.45
N ASP A 337 6.86 15.40 -3.41
CA ASP A 337 8.05 16.23 -3.18
C ASP A 337 7.74 17.73 -3.35
N ARG A 338 6.81 18.08 -4.25
CA ARG A 338 6.41 19.47 -4.49
C ARG A 338 5.03 19.57 -5.12
N VAL A 339 4.26 20.57 -4.69
CA VAL A 339 3.00 20.97 -5.35
C VAL A 339 3.31 21.95 -6.49
N VAL A 340 2.71 21.72 -7.66
CA VAL A 340 2.84 22.52 -8.88
C VAL A 340 1.46 22.95 -9.38
N ASP A 341 1.41 23.90 -10.31
CA ASP A 341 0.16 24.44 -10.88
C ASP A 341 -0.50 23.49 -11.91
#